data_AF-A0A9E3URU5-F1
#
_entry.id   AF-A0A9E3URU5-F1
#
_cell.length_a   1.000
_cell.length_b   1.000
_cell.length_c   1.000
_cell.angle_alpha   90.00
_cell.angle_beta   90.00
_cell.angle_gamma   90.00
#
_symmetry.space_group_name_H-M   'P 1'
#
loop_
_entity.id
_entity.type
_entity.pdbx_description
1 polymer ?
#
loop_
_entity_poly.entity_id
_entity_poly.type
_entity_poly.pdbx_seq_one_letter_code
_entity_poly.pdbx_strand_id
1 'polypeptide(L)'
;MTPPRRILLGAGLAAVAAVALVLVLRPSGPRGEALDARQRAMKLLGETLAGMRPGSPVLVLSNPFARDSGRRDDTGRFERAGTRGLREGLGSRSELKVVFPEIRPEYHTDPASVIIPPDSRTPLSFLVEPASVDRLAEEHPECRVIVSLIGLPIGVEGLKVWEEGDPRGFGLLLPDLRVLGSPARAAAAFRSGKILAAVVVDARTGEPLIVTQDNLAEVLEGQPKSLGY
;
A
#
# COMPACT_ATOMS: atom_id res chain seq x y z
N MET A 1 18.67 59.22 -24.03
CA MET A 1 19.19 58.65 -22.78
C MET A 1 18.73 57.20 -22.68
N THR A 2 19.61 56.25 -22.98
CA THR A 2 19.35 54.80 -22.92
C THR A 2 19.73 54.28 -21.53
N PRO A 3 18.84 53.54 -20.82
CA PRO A 3 19.16 53.04 -19.49
C PRO A 3 20.25 51.94 -19.55
N PRO A 4 21.08 51.80 -18.50
CA PRO A 4 22.24 50.92 -18.52
C PRO A 4 21.83 49.43 -18.49
N ARG A 5 22.35 48.67 -19.47
CA ARG A 5 22.14 47.23 -19.71
C ARG A 5 22.35 46.29 -18.50
N ARG A 6 22.98 46.73 -17.41
CA ARG A 6 23.27 45.90 -16.23
C ARG A 6 22.05 45.67 -15.32
N ILE A 7 21.06 46.56 -15.33
CA ILE A 7 19.84 46.42 -14.51
C ILE A 7 18.90 45.34 -15.09
N LEU A 8 18.94 45.13 -16.41
CA LEU A 8 18.10 44.15 -17.10
C LEU A 8 18.52 42.68 -16.86
N LEU A 9 19.81 42.40 -16.60
CA LEU A 9 20.27 41.03 -16.33
C LEU A 9 19.90 40.55 -14.91
N GLY A 10 19.96 41.42 -13.90
CA GLY A 10 19.61 41.07 -12.51
C GLY A 10 18.12 40.78 -12.34
N ALA A 11 17.27 41.55 -13.03
CA ALA A 11 15.82 41.35 -13.03
C ALA A 11 15.40 40.03 -13.70
N GLY A 12 16.09 39.63 -14.78
CA GLY A 12 15.83 38.36 -15.47
C GLY A 12 16.17 37.12 -14.62
N LEU A 13 17.30 37.14 -13.92
CA LEU A 13 17.71 36.06 -13.01
C LEU A 13 16.79 35.94 -11.79
N ALA A 14 16.37 37.06 -11.21
CA ALA A 14 15.42 37.06 -10.10
C ALA A 14 14.04 36.54 -10.53
N ALA A 15 13.57 36.88 -11.73
CA ALA A 15 12.31 36.37 -12.27
C ALA A 15 12.35 34.86 -12.55
N VAL A 16 13.45 34.33 -13.08
CA VAL A 16 13.63 32.88 -13.27
C VAL A 16 13.69 32.13 -11.94
N ALA A 17 14.40 32.66 -10.94
CA ALA A 17 14.44 32.07 -9.61
C ALA A 17 13.07 32.11 -8.91
N ALA A 18 12.33 33.19 -9.05
CA ALA A 18 10.97 33.31 -8.50
C ALA A 18 9.99 32.34 -9.19
N VAL A 19 10.06 32.18 -10.52
CA VAL A 19 9.24 31.20 -11.25
C VAL A 19 9.62 29.76 -10.87
N ALA A 20 10.91 29.46 -10.75
CA ALA A 20 11.36 28.14 -10.28
C ALA A 20 10.87 27.85 -8.85
N LEU A 21 10.94 28.85 -7.96
CA LEU A 21 10.43 28.73 -6.58
C LEU A 21 8.91 28.55 -6.55
N VAL A 22 8.16 29.28 -7.38
CA VAL A 22 6.69 29.13 -7.50
C VAL A 22 6.32 27.78 -8.10
N LEU A 23 7.09 27.25 -9.05
CA LEU A 23 6.87 25.90 -9.59
C LEU A 23 7.20 24.80 -8.57
N VAL A 24 8.16 25.03 -7.68
CA VAL A 24 8.51 24.12 -6.57
C VAL A 24 7.47 24.19 -5.44
N LEU A 25 6.91 25.37 -5.18
CA LEU A 25 5.92 25.60 -4.11
C LEU A 25 4.46 25.44 -4.59
N ARG A 26 4.23 25.10 -5.86
CA ARG A 26 2.87 24.83 -6.34
C ARG A 26 2.32 23.60 -5.61
N PRO A 27 1.14 23.70 -4.97
CA PRO A 27 0.51 22.54 -4.37
C PRO A 27 0.34 21.48 -5.46
N SER A 28 0.87 20.29 -5.18
CA SER A 28 0.60 19.09 -5.96
C SER A 28 -0.91 19.02 -6.20
N GLY A 29 -1.36 18.89 -7.46
CA GLY A 29 -2.79 18.69 -7.71
C GLY A 29 -3.30 17.43 -6.98
N PRO A 30 -4.62 17.16 -6.96
CA PRO A 30 -5.22 16.05 -6.20
C PRO A 30 -4.56 14.67 -6.44
N ARG A 31 -4.01 14.48 -7.65
CA ARG A 31 -3.24 13.28 -8.01
C ARG A 31 -1.89 13.17 -7.28
N GLY A 32 -1.15 14.28 -7.17
CA GLY A 32 0.12 14.29 -6.45
C GLY A 32 -0.10 14.10 -4.95
N GLU A 33 -1.14 14.72 -4.39
CA GLU A 33 -1.53 14.51 -2.98
C GLU A 33 -1.86 13.04 -2.69
N ALA A 34 -2.58 12.34 -3.59
CA ALA A 34 -2.88 10.93 -3.43
C ALA A 34 -1.63 10.02 -3.50
N LEU A 35 -0.67 10.35 -4.38
CA LEU A 35 0.61 9.64 -4.45
C LEU A 35 1.44 9.87 -3.19
N ASP A 36 1.49 11.11 -2.69
CA ASP A 36 2.22 11.47 -1.48
C ASP A 36 1.60 10.81 -0.25
N ALA A 37 0.26 10.80 -0.14
CA ALA A 37 -0.46 10.12 0.93
C ALA A 37 -0.17 8.61 0.92
N ARG A 38 -0.20 7.96 -0.25
CA ARG A 38 0.17 6.54 -0.39
C ARG A 38 1.63 6.29 0.01
N GLN A 39 2.56 7.15 -0.39
CA GLN A 39 3.96 7.04 0.01
C GLN A 39 4.11 7.17 1.53
N ARG A 40 3.48 8.17 2.17
CA ARG A 40 3.50 8.34 3.63
C ARG A 40 2.92 7.15 4.37
N ALA A 41 1.76 6.65 3.93
CA ALA A 41 1.12 5.47 4.49
C ALA A 41 2.04 4.24 4.44
N MET A 42 2.65 4.00 3.28
CA MET A 42 3.56 2.86 3.13
C MET A 42 4.88 3.04 3.88
N LYS A 43 5.36 4.27 4.05
CA LYS A 43 6.51 4.56 4.91
C LYS A 43 6.21 4.22 6.36
N LEU A 44 5.08 4.69 6.88
CA LEU A 44 4.64 4.36 8.25
C LEU A 44 4.49 2.84 8.45
N LEU A 45 3.91 2.14 7.47
CA LEU A 45 3.82 0.68 7.50
C LEU A 45 5.21 0.02 7.54
N GLY A 46 6.13 0.48 6.68
CA GLY A 46 7.50 -0.03 6.63
C GLY A 46 8.26 0.17 7.93
N GLU A 47 8.17 1.36 8.54
CA GLU A 47 8.80 1.67 9.84
C GLU A 47 8.27 0.74 10.94
N THR A 48 6.95 0.53 10.97
CA THR A 48 6.29 -0.36 11.92
C THR A 48 6.75 -1.81 11.74
N LEU A 49 6.76 -2.31 10.51
CA LEU A 49 7.18 -3.68 10.19
C LEU A 49 8.68 -3.89 10.48
N ALA A 50 9.53 -2.90 10.25
CA ALA A 50 10.95 -2.96 10.60
C ALA A 50 11.18 -3.06 12.12
N GLY A 51 10.31 -2.45 12.93
CA GLY A 51 10.30 -2.61 14.38
C GLY A 51 9.88 -4.01 14.83
N MET A 52 8.87 -4.59 14.17
CA MET A 52 8.32 -5.91 14.52
C MET A 52 9.18 -7.08 14.01
N ARG A 53 9.75 -6.95 12.80
CA ARG A 53 10.53 -7.99 12.11
C ARG A 53 11.82 -7.40 11.52
N PRO A 54 12.79 -6.99 12.37
CA PRO A 54 13.99 -6.29 11.92
C PRO A 54 14.78 -7.07 10.87
N GLY A 55 15.13 -6.40 9.76
CA GLY A 55 15.98 -6.97 8.70
C GLY A 55 15.36 -8.12 7.91
N SER A 56 14.07 -8.43 8.13
CA SER A 56 13.41 -9.48 7.37
C SER A 56 13.22 -9.03 5.90
N PRO A 57 13.54 -9.89 4.92
CA PRO A 57 13.13 -9.68 3.54
C PRO A 57 11.60 -9.62 3.45
N VAL A 58 11.10 -8.73 2.59
CA VAL A 58 9.67 -8.46 2.44
C VAL A 58 9.22 -8.83 1.03
N LEU A 59 8.21 -9.69 0.95
CA LEU A 59 7.50 -9.99 -0.29
C LEU A 59 6.36 -8.98 -0.46
N VAL A 60 6.33 -8.25 -1.56
CA VAL A 60 5.32 -7.21 -1.82
C VAL A 60 4.36 -7.69 -2.89
N LEU A 61 3.09 -7.92 -2.52
CA LEU A 61 2.02 -8.20 -3.47
C LEU A 61 1.54 -6.89 -4.08
N SER A 62 1.91 -6.63 -5.33
CA SER A 62 1.57 -5.44 -6.10
C SER A 62 0.42 -5.71 -7.07
N ASN A 63 -0.20 -4.63 -7.57
CA ASN A 63 -1.26 -4.73 -8.57
C ASN A 63 -0.79 -5.48 -9.83
N PRO A 64 -1.41 -6.62 -10.20
CA PRO A 64 -0.99 -7.41 -11.36
C PRO A 64 -1.09 -6.65 -12.68
N PHE A 65 -2.00 -5.69 -12.80
CA PHE A 65 -2.11 -4.83 -13.99
C PHE A 65 -0.95 -3.81 -14.10
N ALA A 66 -0.16 -3.64 -13.03
CA ALA A 66 1.01 -2.77 -13.07
C ALA A 66 2.20 -3.41 -13.81
N ARG A 67 2.20 -4.74 -14.03
CA ARG A 67 3.28 -5.46 -14.73
C ARG A 67 3.51 -4.92 -16.15
N ASP A 68 2.41 -4.67 -16.87
CA ASP A 68 2.44 -4.17 -18.25
C ASP A 68 2.30 -2.65 -18.35
N SER A 69 2.15 -1.98 -17.20
CA SER A 69 1.96 -0.54 -17.15
C SER A 69 3.25 0.19 -17.50
N GLY A 70 3.20 1.04 -18.53
CA GLY A 70 4.32 1.91 -18.88
C GLY A 70 4.66 2.87 -17.74
N ARG A 71 5.89 3.41 -17.71
CA ARG A 71 6.37 4.35 -16.68
C ARG A 71 5.47 5.58 -16.46
N ARG A 72 4.61 5.93 -17.41
CA ARG A 72 3.72 7.11 -17.36
C ARG A 72 2.27 6.79 -17.02
N ASP A 73 1.90 5.52 -16.90
CA ASP A 73 0.55 5.14 -16.48
C ASP A 73 0.32 5.48 -15.00
N ASP A 74 -0.92 5.83 -14.66
CA ASP A 74 -1.35 6.15 -13.30
C ASP A 74 -1.18 4.94 -12.37
N THR A 75 -1.54 3.74 -12.81
CA THR A 75 -1.37 2.49 -12.04
C THR A 75 0.10 2.30 -11.63
N GLY A 76 1.01 2.40 -12.60
CA GLY A 76 2.43 2.29 -12.34
C GLY A 76 2.97 3.38 -11.42
N ARG A 77 2.44 4.61 -11.47
CA ARG A 77 2.82 5.68 -10.53
C ARG A 77 2.40 5.37 -9.10
N PHE A 78 1.16 4.94 -8.90
CA PHE A 78 0.63 4.58 -7.58
C PHE A 78 1.40 3.42 -6.94
N GLU A 79 1.70 2.37 -7.70
CA GLU A 79 2.46 1.22 -7.18
C GLU A 79 3.90 1.61 -6.81
N ARG A 80 4.54 2.47 -7.61
CA ARG A 80 5.89 2.98 -7.29
C ARG A 80 5.91 3.88 -6.07
N ALA A 81 4.89 4.74 -5.88
CA ALA A 81 4.78 5.57 -4.68
C ALA A 81 4.68 4.70 -3.42
N GLY A 82 3.84 3.66 -3.46
CA GLY A 82 3.71 2.72 -2.36
C GLY A 82 5.00 1.95 -2.09
N THR A 83 5.63 1.37 -3.12
CA THR A 83 6.89 0.62 -2.99
C THR A 83 8.04 1.50 -2.52
N ARG A 84 8.08 2.78 -2.93
CA ARG A 84 9.07 3.75 -2.48
C ARG A 84 8.91 4.05 -1.00
N GLY A 85 7.69 4.38 -0.56
CA GLY A 85 7.40 4.63 0.85
C GLY A 85 7.78 3.43 1.72
N LEU A 86 7.38 2.23 1.31
CA LEU A 86 7.72 1.00 2.01
C LEU A 86 9.23 0.80 2.16
N ARG A 87 9.99 1.01 1.08
CA ARG A 87 11.45 0.91 1.09
C ARG A 87 12.08 1.95 2.02
N GLU A 88 11.58 3.19 2.01
CA GLU A 88 12.06 4.24 2.91
C GLU A 88 11.81 3.88 4.37
N GLY A 89 10.64 3.33 4.69
CA GLY A 89 10.29 2.96 6.06
C GLY A 89 11.02 1.72 6.58
N LEU A 90 11.23 0.72 5.73
CA LEU A 90 12.00 -0.48 6.08
C LEU A 90 13.50 -0.20 6.27
N GLY A 91 14.02 0.87 5.64
CA GLY A 91 15.44 1.20 5.65
C GLY A 91 16.29 0.24 4.81
N SER A 92 17.62 0.36 4.93
CA SER A 92 18.58 -0.40 4.10
C SER A 92 18.80 -1.85 4.52
N ARG A 93 18.21 -2.29 5.64
CA ARG A 93 18.44 -3.63 6.22
C ARG A 93 17.49 -4.70 5.70
N SER A 94 16.42 -4.32 5.00
CA SER A 94 15.43 -5.25 4.47
C SER A 94 15.41 -5.18 2.95
N GLU A 95 15.47 -6.36 2.32
CA GLU A 95 15.26 -6.50 0.88
C GLU A 95 13.75 -6.46 0.58
N LEU A 96 13.37 -5.82 -0.54
CA LEU A 96 11.99 -5.83 -1.04
C LEU A 96 11.92 -6.61 -2.34
N LYS A 97 11.08 -7.65 -2.38
CA LYS A 97 10.78 -8.45 -3.56
C LYS A 97 9.36 -8.15 -4.02
N VAL A 98 9.22 -7.38 -5.11
CA VAL A 98 7.90 -7.03 -5.65
C VAL A 98 7.45 -8.12 -6.60
N VAL A 99 6.28 -8.68 -6.32
CA VAL A 99 5.65 -9.74 -7.09
C VAL A 99 4.21 -9.39 -7.46
N PHE A 100 3.68 -10.10 -8.44
CA PHE A 100 2.35 -9.85 -9.01
C PHE A 100 1.57 -11.16 -9.00
N PRO A 101 0.54 -11.30 -8.15
CA PRO A 101 -0.28 -12.50 -8.10
C PRO A 101 -1.13 -12.64 -9.36
N GLU A 102 -1.48 -13.87 -9.70
CA GLU A 102 -2.37 -14.17 -10.82
C GLU A 102 -3.79 -13.66 -10.54
N ILE A 103 -4.50 -13.29 -11.61
CA ILE A 103 -5.93 -12.99 -11.57
C ILE A 103 -6.69 -14.28 -11.89
N ARG A 104 -7.83 -14.45 -11.21
CA ARG A 104 -8.76 -15.55 -11.42
C ARG A 104 -9.15 -15.69 -12.91
N PRO A 105 -9.05 -16.90 -13.50
CA PRO A 105 -9.39 -17.13 -14.92
C PRO A 105 -10.82 -16.69 -15.29
N GLU A 106 -11.75 -16.76 -14.34
CA GLU A 106 -13.14 -16.36 -14.52
C GLU A 106 -13.27 -14.88 -14.88
N TYR A 107 -12.41 -14.02 -14.32
CA TYR A 107 -12.40 -12.59 -14.64
C TYR A 107 -12.00 -12.33 -16.11
N HIS A 108 -11.14 -13.18 -16.69
CA HIS A 108 -10.76 -13.07 -18.08
C HIS A 108 -11.86 -13.54 -19.05
N THR A 109 -12.72 -14.45 -18.59
CA THR A 109 -13.78 -15.05 -19.41
C THR A 109 -15.07 -14.23 -19.33
N ASP A 110 -15.45 -13.82 -18.11
CA ASP A 110 -16.62 -13.01 -17.82
C ASP A 110 -16.34 -12.09 -16.62
N PRO A 111 -15.88 -10.84 -16.85
CA PRO A 111 -15.63 -9.89 -15.77
C PRO A 111 -16.85 -9.60 -14.89
N ALA A 112 -18.08 -9.73 -15.42
CA ALA A 112 -19.30 -9.47 -14.67
C ALA A 112 -19.66 -10.60 -13.69
N SER A 113 -19.08 -11.79 -13.88
CA SER A 113 -19.25 -12.92 -12.96
C SER A 113 -18.59 -12.70 -11.59
N VAL A 114 -17.61 -11.80 -11.50
CA VAL A 114 -16.91 -11.50 -10.25
C VAL A 114 -17.59 -10.34 -9.53
N ILE A 115 -18.30 -10.66 -8.46
CA ILE A 115 -19.01 -9.67 -7.64
C ILE A 115 -18.02 -8.95 -6.72
N ILE A 116 -17.79 -7.67 -7.01
CA ILE A 116 -16.99 -6.78 -6.18
C ILE A 116 -17.95 -5.84 -5.43
N PRO A 117 -17.89 -5.75 -4.09
CA PRO A 117 -18.68 -4.78 -3.35
C PRO A 117 -18.36 -3.36 -3.85
N PRO A 118 -19.38 -2.53 -4.16
CA PRO A 118 -19.18 -1.21 -4.75
C PRO A 118 -18.45 -0.24 -3.82
N ASP A 119 -18.43 -0.52 -2.52
CA ASP A 119 -17.75 0.24 -1.48
C ASP A 119 -16.38 -0.36 -1.09
N SER A 120 -15.91 -1.42 -1.76
CA SER A 120 -14.63 -2.03 -1.44
C SER A 120 -13.48 -1.11 -1.85
N ARG A 121 -12.54 -0.92 -0.91
CA ARG A 121 -11.30 -0.17 -1.15
C ARG A 121 -10.20 -1.01 -1.77
N THR A 122 -10.39 -2.33 -1.78
CA THR A 122 -9.43 -3.29 -2.32
C THR A 122 -10.12 -4.22 -3.31
N PRO A 123 -10.59 -3.71 -4.46
CA PRO A 123 -11.31 -4.52 -5.45
C PRO A 123 -10.50 -5.73 -5.95
N LEU A 124 -9.17 -5.61 -5.97
CA LEU A 124 -8.25 -6.69 -6.33
C LEU A 124 -8.30 -7.89 -5.37
N SER A 125 -8.72 -7.70 -4.11
CA SER A 125 -8.98 -8.78 -3.15
C SER A 125 -9.96 -9.83 -3.71
N PHE A 126 -10.88 -9.42 -4.60
CA PHE A 126 -11.89 -10.30 -5.18
C PHE A 126 -11.45 -10.92 -6.52
N LEU A 127 -10.38 -10.41 -7.11
CA LEU A 127 -9.88 -10.81 -8.42
C LEU A 127 -8.64 -11.71 -8.36
N VAL A 128 -7.86 -11.63 -7.28
CA VAL A 128 -6.65 -12.44 -7.11
C VAL A 128 -6.98 -13.91 -6.95
N GLU A 129 -6.23 -14.76 -7.65
CA GLU A 129 -6.23 -16.21 -7.46
C GLU A 129 -5.52 -16.56 -6.14
N PRO A 130 -6.21 -17.09 -5.10
CA PRO A 130 -5.60 -17.32 -3.79
C PRO A 130 -4.37 -18.24 -3.88
N ALA A 131 -4.43 -19.30 -4.68
CA ALA A 131 -3.31 -20.24 -4.84
C ALA A 131 -2.04 -19.57 -5.40
N SER A 132 -2.16 -18.44 -6.10
CA SER A 132 -1.01 -17.67 -6.56
C SER A 132 -0.22 -17.03 -5.41
N VAL A 133 -0.88 -16.68 -4.31
CA VAL A 133 -0.19 -16.09 -3.15
C VAL A 133 0.69 -17.12 -2.47
N ASP A 134 0.19 -18.33 -2.27
CA ASP A 134 0.98 -19.44 -1.71
C ASP A 134 2.17 -19.77 -2.62
N ARG A 135 1.96 -19.87 -3.93
CA ARG A 135 3.04 -20.13 -4.90
C ARG A 135 4.14 -19.06 -4.84
N LEU A 136 3.77 -17.78 -4.84
CA LEU A 136 4.72 -16.66 -4.73
C LEU A 136 5.46 -16.68 -3.38
N ALA A 137 4.80 -17.08 -2.30
CA ALA A 137 5.45 -17.22 -1.00
C ALA A 137 6.40 -18.42 -0.96
N GLU A 138 6.06 -19.53 -1.63
CA GLU A 138 6.92 -20.71 -1.80
C GLU A 138 8.16 -20.41 -2.64
N GLU A 139 8.06 -19.55 -3.65
CA GLU A 139 9.18 -19.05 -4.46
C GLU A 139 10.13 -18.11 -3.67
N HIS A 140 9.64 -17.54 -2.57
CA HIS A 140 10.37 -16.60 -1.70
C HIS A 140 10.32 -17.02 -0.23
N PRO A 141 10.86 -18.19 0.14
CA PRO A 141 10.76 -18.74 1.49
C PRO A 141 11.47 -17.91 2.56
N GLU A 142 12.45 -17.09 2.18
CA GLU A 142 13.15 -16.15 3.05
C GLU A 142 12.28 -14.95 3.48
N CYS A 143 11.22 -14.64 2.73
CA CYS A 143 10.33 -13.52 3.03
C CYS A 143 9.34 -13.91 4.13
N ARG A 144 9.62 -13.47 5.36
CA ARG A 144 8.75 -13.68 6.54
C ARG A 144 7.67 -12.62 6.70
N VAL A 145 7.71 -11.57 5.88
CA VAL A 145 6.70 -10.51 5.87
C VAL A 145 6.15 -10.40 4.46
N ILE A 146 4.84 -10.50 4.34
CA ILE A 146 4.12 -10.29 3.09
C ILE A 146 3.40 -8.96 3.18
N VAL A 147 3.78 -7.97 2.38
CA VAL A 147 3.09 -6.68 2.33
C VAL A 147 2.15 -6.67 1.13
N SER A 148 0.85 -6.52 1.37
CA SER A 148 -0.13 -6.40 0.29
C SER A 148 -0.54 -4.96 0.05
N LEU A 149 -0.29 -4.49 -1.18
CA LEU A 149 -0.77 -3.20 -1.69
C LEU A 149 -2.19 -3.26 -2.24
N ILE A 150 -2.75 -4.48 -2.31
CA ILE A 150 -3.97 -4.82 -3.04
C ILE A 150 -5.04 -5.46 -2.16
N GLY A 151 -4.80 -5.53 -0.84
CA GLY A 151 -5.69 -6.19 0.13
C GLY A 151 -5.40 -7.69 0.31
N LEU A 152 -6.22 -8.36 1.11
CA LEU A 152 -6.13 -9.82 1.29
C LEU A 152 -7.05 -10.49 0.27
N PRO A 153 -6.61 -11.55 -0.42
CA PRO A 153 -7.49 -12.26 -1.35
C PRO A 153 -8.71 -12.84 -0.61
N ILE A 154 -9.86 -12.85 -1.26
CA ILE A 154 -11.03 -13.57 -0.75
C ILE A 154 -10.68 -15.05 -0.60
N GLY A 155 -11.09 -15.65 0.52
CA GLY A 155 -10.68 -17.03 0.84
C GLY A 155 -9.27 -17.14 1.39
N VAL A 156 -8.67 -16.05 1.89
CA VAL A 156 -7.34 -16.03 2.53
C VAL A 156 -7.15 -17.13 3.57
N GLU A 157 -8.22 -17.58 4.23
CA GLU A 157 -8.19 -18.61 5.26
C GLU A 157 -7.86 -20.01 4.74
N GLY A 158 -7.98 -20.24 3.43
CA GLY A 158 -7.57 -21.47 2.76
C GLY A 158 -6.10 -21.45 2.30
N LEU A 159 -5.37 -20.36 2.53
CA LEU A 159 -3.97 -20.26 2.13
C LEU A 159 -3.05 -20.97 3.13
N LYS A 160 -2.03 -21.65 2.63
CA LYS A 160 -0.98 -22.26 3.46
C LYS A 160 -0.26 -21.20 4.31
N VAL A 161 0.02 -20.03 3.73
CA VAL A 161 0.66 -18.92 4.48
C VAL A 161 -0.22 -18.37 5.61
N TRP A 162 -1.51 -18.67 5.61
CA TRP A 162 -2.46 -18.26 6.65
C TRP A 162 -2.61 -19.30 7.78
N GLU A 163 -2.05 -20.50 7.64
CA GLU A 163 -2.10 -21.55 8.67
C GLU A 163 -1.27 -21.19 9.90
N GLU A 164 -1.74 -21.53 11.10
CA GLU A 164 -1.11 -21.14 12.38
C GLU A 164 0.40 -21.46 12.49
N GLY A 165 0.86 -22.54 11.84
CA GLY A 165 2.27 -22.94 11.85
C GLY A 165 3.18 -22.17 10.89
N ASP A 166 2.64 -21.43 9.92
CA ASP A 166 3.45 -20.66 8.98
C ASP A 166 3.93 -19.35 9.64
N PRO A 167 5.26 -19.07 9.65
CA PRO A 167 5.83 -17.93 10.36
C PRO A 167 5.58 -16.58 9.68
N ARG A 168 5.02 -16.57 8.46
CA ARG A 168 4.79 -15.35 7.70
C ARG A 168 3.60 -14.59 8.26
N GLY A 169 3.72 -13.26 8.25
CA GLY A 169 2.65 -12.34 8.64
C GLY A 169 2.45 -11.23 7.60
N PHE A 170 1.23 -10.70 7.56
CA PHE A 170 0.81 -9.72 6.56
C PHE A 170 0.91 -8.28 7.07
N GLY A 171 1.45 -7.40 6.22
CA GLY A 171 1.32 -5.94 6.33
C GLY A 171 0.34 -5.43 5.27
N LEU A 172 -0.64 -4.62 5.65
CA LEU A 172 -1.74 -4.27 4.73
C LEU A 172 -1.86 -2.76 4.50
N LEU A 173 -2.03 -2.36 3.25
CA LEU A 173 -2.36 -0.98 2.89
C LEU A 173 -3.86 -0.84 2.64
N LEU A 174 -4.52 0.02 3.43
CA LEU A 174 -5.95 0.37 3.32
C LEU A 174 -6.86 -0.86 3.14
N PRO A 175 -6.74 -1.90 3.98
CA PRO A 175 -7.42 -3.16 3.75
C PRO A 175 -8.94 -3.04 3.85
N ASP A 176 -9.64 -3.95 3.15
CA ASP A 176 -11.03 -4.28 3.41
C ASP A 176 -11.07 -5.60 4.20
N LEU A 177 -11.17 -5.52 5.53
CA LEU A 177 -11.12 -6.70 6.40
C LEU A 177 -12.41 -7.50 6.42
N ARG A 178 -13.48 -7.04 5.72
CA ARG A 178 -14.70 -7.85 5.54
C ARG A 178 -14.44 -9.17 4.85
N VAL A 179 -13.35 -9.29 4.09
CA VAL A 179 -12.92 -10.57 3.48
C VAL A 179 -12.65 -11.67 4.53
N LEU A 180 -12.42 -11.30 5.79
CA LEU A 180 -12.29 -12.24 6.92
C LEU A 180 -13.65 -12.64 7.52
N GLY A 181 -14.73 -11.97 7.14
CA GLY A 181 -16.12 -12.28 7.51
C GLY A 181 -16.64 -11.58 8.78
N SER A 182 -15.78 -11.20 9.74
CA SER A 182 -16.24 -10.45 10.92
C SER A 182 -15.12 -9.71 11.67
N PRO A 183 -15.44 -8.65 12.43
CA PRO A 183 -14.48 -7.96 13.30
C PRO A 183 -13.75 -8.89 14.27
N ALA A 184 -14.42 -9.91 14.80
CA ALA A 184 -13.83 -10.89 15.70
C ALA A 184 -12.73 -11.73 15.02
N ARG A 185 -12.92 -12.07 13.73
CA ARG A 185 -11.94 -12.81 12.94
C ARG A 185 -10.77 -11.92 12.52
N ALA A 186 -11.03 -10.65 12.20
CA ALA A 186 -9.95 -9.67 12.08
C ALA A 186 -9.11 -9.58 13.36
N ALA A 187 -9.76 -9.45 14.52
CA ALA A 187 -9.05 -9.41 15.80
C ALA A 187 -8.24 -10.68 16.09
N ALA A 188 -8.75 -11.86 15.71
CA ALA A 188 -8.00 -13.11 15.80
C ALA A 188 -6.77 -13.13 14.86
N ALA A 189 -6.88 -12.58 13.65
CA ALA A 189 -5.79 -12.49 12.70
C ALA A 189 -4.64 -11.59 13.21
N PHE A 190 -4.97 -10.47 13.88
CA PHE A 190 -3.95 -9.64 14.54
C PHE A 190 -3.32 -10.35 15.74
N ARG A 191 -4.13 -10.97 16.62
CA ARG A 191 -3.61 -11.69 17.81
C ARG A 191 -2.71 -12.87 17.48
N SER A 192 -2.98 -13.58 16.37
CA SER A 192 -2.16 -14.69 15.90
C SER A 192 -0.89 -14.25 15.16
N GLY A 193 -0.75 -12.95 14.87
CA GLY A 193 0.36 -12.42 14.07
C GLY A 193 0.21 -12.66 12.56
N LYS A 194 -0.94 -13.18 12.10
CA LYS A 194 -1.25 -13.30 10.66
C LYS A 194 -1.43 -11.95 10.00
N ILE A 195 -1.95 -10.97 10.73
CA ILE A 195 -1.81 -9.56 10.36
C ILE A 195 -0.88 -8.92 11.39
N LEU A 196 0.28 -8.47 10.94
CA LEU A 196 1.26 -7.77 11.78
C LEU A 196 0.83 -6.31 11.98
N ALA A 197 0.46 -5.67 10.88
CA ALA A 197 0.02 -4.29 10.88
C ALA A 197 -0.84 -3.99 9.64
N ALA A 198 -1.71 -3.00 9.76
CA ALA A 198 -2.43 -2.40 8.65
C ALA A 198 -2.32 -0.88 8.73
N VAL A 199 -2.34 -0.19 7.60
CA VAL A 199 -2.51 1.26 7.56
C VAL A 199 -3.90 1.58 7.04
N VAL A 200 -4.63 2.43 7.76
CA VAL A 200 -5.92 2.99 7.35
C VAL A 200 -5.83 4.52 7.27
N VAL A 201 -6.90 5.18 6.84
CA VAL A 201 -7.02 6.64 6.95
C VAL A 201 -7.75 6.96 8.25
N ASP A 202 -7.16 7.80 9.11
CA ASP A 202 -7.84 8.31 10.31
C ASP A 202 -9.03 9.17 9.88
N ALA A 203 -10.24 8.80 10.30
CA ALA A 203 -11.46 9.49 9.93
C ALA A 203 -11.54 10.95 10.41
N ARG A 204 -10.73 11.34 11.42
CA ARG A 204 -10.72 12.68 12.01
C ARG A 204 -9.71 13.60 11.33
N THR A 205 -8.55 13.07 10.98
CA THR A 205 -7.43 13.88 10.45
C THR A 205 -7.18 13.69 8.96
N GLY A 206 -7.64 12.60 8.37
CA GLY A 206 -7.32 12.22 6.99
C GLY A 206 -5.90 11.70 6.79
N GLU A 207 -5.10 11.61 7.86
CA GLU A 207 -3.73 11.12 7.79
C GLU A 207 -3.65 9.59 7.95
N PRO A 208 -2.55 8.95 7.53
CA PRO A 208 -2.32 7.53 7.75
C PRO A 208 -2.33 7.18 9.24
N LEU A 209 -3.12 6.18 9.62
CA LEU A 209 -3.16 5.58 10.94
C LEU A 209 -2.66 4.14 10.87
N ILE A 210 -1.64 3.82 11.66
CA ILE A 210 -1.18 2.45 11.83
C ILE A 210 -2.13 1.71 12.78
N VAL A 211 -2.52 0.51 12.40
CA VAL A 211 -3.34 -0.42 13.17
C VAL A 211 -2.49 -1.65 13.45
N THR A 212 -2.34 -1.98 14.72
CA THR A 212 -1.64 -3.16 15.22
C THR A 212 -2.55 -3.89 16.20
N GLN A 213 -2.07 -5.00 16.77
CA GLN A 213 -2.81 -5.68 17.84
C GLN A 213 -3.14 -4.73 19.01
N ASP A 214 -2.27 -3.77 19.32
CA ASP A 214 -2.36 -2.94 20.53
C ASP A 214 -3.48 -1.91 20.47
N ASN A 215 -3.84 -1.43 19.28
CA ASN A 215 -4.87 -0.39 19.10
C ASN A 215 -6.07 -0.85 18.27
N LEU A 216 -6.10 -2.09 17.80
CA LEU A 216 -7.19 -2.59 16.95
C LEU A 216 -8.58 -2.44 17.58
N ALA A 217 -8.71 -2.69 18.89
CA ALA A 217 -9.99 -2.60 19.58
C ALA A 217 -10.55 -1.16 19.53
N GLU A 218 -9.70 -0.15 19.79
CA GLU A 218 -10.07 1.26 19.69
C GLU A 218 -10.46 1.65 18.26
N VAL A 219 -9.72 1.16 17.25
CA VAL A 219 -10.02 1.46 15.84
C VAL A 219 -11.34 0.81 15.40
N LEU A 220 -11.62 -0.41 15.82
CA LEU A 220 -12.88 -1.10 15.53
C LEU A 220 -14.10 -0.42 16.18
N GLU A 221 -13.92 0.16 17.36
CA GLU A 221 -14.99 0.90 18.06
C GLU A 221 -15.18 2.30 17.47
N GLY A 222 -14.09 3.05 17.27
CA GLY A 222 -14.15 4.46 16.87
C GLY A 222 -14.33 4.70 15.38
N GLN A 223 -13.85 3.79 14.51
CA GLN A 223 -13.91 3.95 13.06
C GLN A 223 -13.90 2.60 12.31
N PRO A 224 -14.90 1.72 12.53
CA PRO A 224 -14.97 0.39 11.90
C PRO A 224 -14.91 0.45 10.37
N LYS A 225 -15.51 1.49 9.77
CA LYS A 225 -15.48 1.75 8.33
C LYS A 225 -14.06 1.91 7.79
N SER A 226 -13.10 2.38 8.59
CA SER A 226 -11.70 2.50 8.15
C SER A 226 -11.08 1.14 7.80
N LEU A 227 -11.61 0.06 8.39
CA LEU A 227 -11.22 -1.34 8.18
C LEU A 227 -12.19 -2.12 7.27
N GLY A 228 -13.21 -1.45 6.73
CA GLY A 228 -14.23 -2.04 5.86
C GLY A 228 -15.55 -2.41 6.54
N TYR A 229 -15.67 -2.32 7.87
CA TYR A 229 -16.89 -2.73 8.60
C TYR A 229 -17.97 -1.64 8.70
#